data_AF-A0A1Y3S1Q5-F1
#
_entry.id   AF-A0A1Y3S1Q5-F1
#
_cell.length_a   1.000
_cell.length_b   1.000
_cell.length_c   1.000
_cell.angle_alpha   90.00
_cell.angle_beta   90.00
_cell.angle_gamma   90.00
#
_symmetry.space_group_name_H-M   'P 1'
#
loop_
_entity.id
_entity.type
_entity.pdbx_description
1 polymer ?
#
loop_
_entity_poly.entity_id
_entity_poly.type
_entity_poly.pdbx_seq_one_letter_code
_entity_poly.pdbx_strand_id
1 'polypeptide(L)'
;MAEYDNQIPLKLQLLRIGLGAGPDALGIFTYQIEGHNTNYAAPYFCIAPANYRPDTMDILDSMQETKDAILCYGTPDDLREIMGLTPQGELDQDILESDDSEYVSLDGGWYLDGQLLSFEKIPPAASDAHAILTNEQIDLIQDCFDTQPIGDCLRKAEAIANDPRYHQTAAPDRNPLHDLLTGGWRVHLVQEGEHYGVNGNLVYGDTIGSGAPHIGERINDCQLYGHGLPLVEFYDMTKDTEQGGQFVSRYYMSTLLGMDESGTPLSDMRSFSLDGGVPSWTVAGTDLQNVTDWLNTAKETLQPAVGEEPTPAPGPEEPSTYDYQLLDRLKSDCDYYLGACVDFGMDMTATQKNLWAGNIEAQVSKMRELYDKLPEKPDWLTMQDIDRYEHDMLAQRDNTAGQKESVSLSGEAKSARDSSRALDAHAPDAPTHENQR
;
A
#
# COMPACT_ATOMS: atom_id res chain seq x y z
N MET A 1 27.12 8.62 -6.41
CA MET A 1 27.05 10.01 -5.93
C MET A 1 26.36 9.93 -4.60
N ALA A 2 27.08 10.23 -3.52
CA ALA A 2 26.60 10.00 -2.17
C ALA A 2 25.34 10.83 -1.91
N GLU A 3 24.25 10.14 -1.59
CA GLU A 3 23.03 10.67 -1.00
C GLU A 3 23.42 11.36 0.31
N TYR A 4 23.66 12.67 0.28
CA TYR A 4 23.62 13.48 1.47
C TYR A 4 22.17 13.90 1.63
N ASP A 5 21.53 13.23 2.58
CA ASP A 5 20.10 13.21 2.79
C ASP A 5 19.58 14.62 3.08
N ASN A 6 18.60 15.08 2.31
CA ASN A 6 17.82 16.32 2.54
C ASN A 6 16.90 16.15 3.77
N GLN A 7 17.40 15.54 4.85
CA GLN A 7 16.61 15.22 6.02
C GLN A 7 16.31 16.50 6.79
N ILE A 8 15.01 16.81 6.88
CA ILE A 8 14.49 17.89 7.69
C ILE A 8 14.81 17.60 9.16
N PRO A 9 15.44 18.54 9.90
CA PRO A 9 15.76 18.36 11.31
C PRO A 9 14.53 17.93 12.13
N LEU A 10 14.66 16.86 12.91
CA LEU A 10 13.56 16.31 13.73
C LEU A 10 12.94 17.40 14.60
N LYS A 11 13.75 18.18 15.31
CA LYS A 11 13.29 19.27 16.19
C LYS A 11 12.46 20.34 15.47
N LEU A 12 12.74 20.62 14.19
CA LEU A 12 11.92 21.54 13.41
C LEU A 12 10.54 20.94 13.10
N GLN A 13 10.49 19.65 12.79
CA GLN A 13 9.22 18.95 12.59
C GLN A 13 8.39 18.92 13.88
N LEU A 14 9.04 18.67 15.03
CA LEU A 14 8.40 18.72 16.35
C LEU A 14 7.88 20.11 16.70
N LEU A 15 8.66 21.16 16.41
CA LEU A 15 8.23 22.55 16.59
C LEU A 15 6.96 22.83 15.80
N ARG A 16 6.94 22.44 14.51
CA ARG A 16 5.79 22.65 13.63
C ARG A 16 4.53 21.94 14.15
N ILE A 17 4.67 20.71 14.64
CA ILE A 17 3.57 19.94 15.24
C ILE A 17 3.05 20.63 16.50
N GLY A 18 3.95 21.01 17.40
CA GLY A 18 3.64 21.63 18.68
C GLY A 18 2.98 23.00 18.55
N LEU A 19 3.25 23.75 17.48
CA LEU A 19 2.55 24.99 17.14
C LEU A 19 1.11 24.78 16.65
N GLY A 20 0.62 23.53 16.62
CA GLY A 20 -0.79 23.20 16.33
C GLY A 20 -1.16 23.34 14.85
N ALA A 21 -0.16 23.39 13.96
CA ALA A 21 -0.35 23.63 12.55
C ALA A 21 0.12 22.42 11.73
N GLY A 22 -0.85 21.72 11.12
CA GLY A 22 -0.56 20.67 10.14
C GLY A 22 0.18 21.21 8.91
N PRO A 23 0.60 20.33 7.98
CA PRO A 23 1.35 20.71 6.78
C PRO A 23 0.61 21.72 5.88
N ASP A 24 -0.72 21.83 6.02
CA ASP A 24 -1.56 22.79 5.31
C ASP A 24 -1.56 24.20 5.93
N ALA A 25 -1.09 24.34 7.17
CA ALA A 25 -1.02 25.60 7.89
C ALA A 25 0.41 26.14 7.95
N LEU A 26 1.39 25.29 8.29
CA LEU A 26 2.82 25.66 8.30
C LEU A 26 3.61 24.77 7.33
N GLY A 27 4.27 25.40 6.36
CA GLY A 27 5.22 24.78 5.45
C GLY A 27 6.64 24.85 5.98
N ILE A 28 7.48 23.91 5.55
CA ILE A 28 8.93 23.95 5.80
C ILE A 28 9.62 24.52 4.56
N PHE A 29 10.53 25.45 4.81
CA PHE A 29 11.36 26.08 3.81
C PHE A 29 12.82 25.77 4.11
N THR A 30 13.60 25.67 3.06
CA THR A 30 15.03 25.36 3.11
C THR A 30 15.83 26.44 2.41
N TYR A 31 17.02 26.75 2.91
CA TYR A 31 17.88 27.78 2.36
C TYR A 31 19.35 27.46 2.55
N GLN A 32 20.18 28.11 1.72
CA GLN A 32 21.63 28.03 1.78
C GLN A 32 22.23 29.41 2.02
N ILE A 33 23.37 29.43 2.72
CA ILE A 33 24.10 30.64 3.11
C ILE A 33 25.49 30.61 2.46
N GLU A 34 25.94 31.76 1.96
CA GLU A 34 27.20 31.91 1.24
C GLU A 34 28.44 31.51 2.06
N GLY A 35 28.52 31.92 3.34
CA GLY A 35 29.66 31.66 4.23
C GLY A 35 29.92 30.17 4.51
N HIS A 36 28.96 29.31 4.16
CA HIS A 36 29.07 27.86 4.32
C HIS A 36 29.17 27.10 3.00
N ASN A 37 29.22 27.77 1.83
CA ASN A 37 29.16 27.12 0.52
C ASN A 37 30.47 26.39 0.13
N THR A 38 30.73 25.27 0.81
CA THR A 38 31.55 24.18 0.29
C THR A 38 30.62 23.16 -0.36
N ASN A 39 31.11 22.34 -1.30
CA ASN A 39 30.35 21.27 -1.99
C ASN A 39 29.71 20.20 -1.05
N TYR A 40 29.68 20.43 0.27
CA TYR A 40 29.30 19.52 1.35
C TYR A 40 28.39 20.17 2.40
N ALA A 41 27.92 21.40 2.22
CA ALA A 41 27.16 22.09 3.25
C ALA A 41 25.70 21.62 3.32
N ALA A 42 25.29 21.20 4.52
CA ALA A 42 23.90 20.88 4.82
C ALA A 42 23.03 22.15 4.69
N PRO A 43 21.82 22.05 4.14
CA PRO A 43 20.92 23.18 4.09
C PRO A 43 20.38 23.54 5.48
N TYR A 44 19.95 24.78 5.63
CA TYR A 44 19.24 25.28 6.82
C TYR A 44 17.75 25.41 6.54
N PHE A 45 16.96 25.56 7.59
CA PHE A 45 15.51 25.45 7.49
C PHE A 45 14.77 26.51 8.32
N CYS A 46 13.56 26.85 7.89
CA CYS A 46 12.62 27.62 8.68
C CYS A 46 11.17 27.16 8.42
N ILE A 47 10.23 27.65 9.23
CA ILE A 47 8.80 27.44 9.05
C ILE A 47 8.13 28.75 8.68
N ALA A 48 7.12 28.68 7.82
CA ALA A 48 6.29 29.82 7.48
C ALA A 48 4.89 29.32 7.07
N PRO A 49 3.88 30.19 6.99
CA PRO A 49 2.56 29.81 6.49
C PRO A 49 2.63 29.02 5.18
N ALA A 50 1.93 27.89 5.11
CA ALA A 50 2.04 26.97 3.98
C ALA A 50 1.54 27.58 2.65
N ASN A 51 0.70 28.62 2.70
CA ASN A 51 0.26 29.32 1.50
C ASN A 51 1.30 30.32 0.94
N TYR A 52 2.37 30.62 1.68
CA TYR A 52 3.42 31.53 1.25
C TYR A 52 4.23 30.93 0.09
N ARG A 53 4.65 31.81 -0.82
CA ARG A 53 5.52 31.47 -1.94
C ARG A 53 6.85 32.19 -1.79
N PRO A 54 8.00 31.50 -1.99
CA PRO A 54 9.34 32.07 -1.84
C PRO A 54 9.57 33.40 -2.58
N ASP A 55 8.93 33.58 -3.74
CA ASP A 55 9.09 34.76 -4.60
C ASP A 55 8.31 36.00 -4.13
N THR A 56 7.38 35.85 -3.18
CA THR A 56 6.45 36.91 -2.78
C THR A 56 6.39 37.16 -1.27
N MET A 57 6.99 36.28 -0.48
CA MET A 57 6.97 36.37 0.98
C MET A 57 8.09 37.26 1.53
N ASP A 58 7.87 37.80 2.72
CA ASP A 58 8.94 38.38 3.51
C ASP A 58 9.73 37.26 4.19
N ILE A 59 10.87 36.92 3.59
CA ILE A 59 11.74 35.84 4.06
C ILE A 59 12.29 36.17 5.45
N LEU A 60 12.71 37.41 5.68
CA LEU A 60 13.35 37.78 6.94
C LEU A 60 12.37 37.77 8.10
N ASP A 61 11.13 38.21 7.87
CA ASP A 61 10.06 38.14 8.87
C ASP A 61 9.72 36.69 9.23
N SER A 62 9.61 35.81 8.22
CA SER A 62 9.37 34.38 8.44
C SER A 62 10.51 33.69 9.20
N MET A 63 11.75 34.07 8.90
CA MET A 63 12.94 33.60 9.64
C MET A 63 12.94 34.13 11.07
N GLN A 64 12.56 35.39 11.27
CA GLN A 64 12.43 36.01 12.58
C GLN A 64 11.39 35.27 13.45
N GLU A 65 10.20 35.00 12.91
CA GLU A 65 9.16 34.22 13.59
C GLU A 65 9.62 32.81 13.98
N THR A 66 10.30 32.12 13.06
CA THR A 66 10.86 30.79 13.34
C THR A 66 11.89 30.84 14.47
N LYS A 67 12.81 31.80 14.41
CA LYS A 67 13.85 31.99 15.43
C LYS A 67 13.23 32.26 16.80
N ASP A 68 12.24 33.15 16.86
CA ASP A 68 11.54 33.48 18.10
C ASP A 68 10.79 32.27 18.65
N ALA A 69 10.18 31.44 17.79
CA ALA A 69 9.56 30.19 18.20
C ALA A 69 10.59 29.18 18.76
N ILE A 70 11.74 28.99 18.12
CA ILE A 70 12.80 28.11 18.64
C ILE A 70 13.31 28.61 19.99
N LEU A 71 13.49 29.93 20.18
CA LEU A 71 13.88 30.50 21.46
C LEU A 71 12.81 30.35 22.55
N CYS A 72 11.53 30.35 22.17
CA CYS A 72 10.43 30.10 23.09
C CYS A 72 10.37 28.63 23.51
N TYR A 73 10.55 27.69 22.59
CA TYR A 73 10.24 26.27 22.86
C TYR A 73 11.47 25.37 23.01
N GLY A 74 12.65 25.82 22.62
CA GLY A 74 13.90 25.06 22.60
C GLY A 74 15.09 25.83 23.18
N THR A 75 16.25 25.67 22.58
CA THR A 75 17.55 26.16 23.06
C THR A 75 18.28 27.00 22.03
N PRO A 76 19.23 27.86 22.44
CA PRO A 76 20.09 28.60 21.51
C PRO A 76 20.88 27.70 20.54
N ASP A 77 21.25 26.49 20.96
CA ASP A 77 21.98 25.54 20.09
C ASP A 77 21.08 25.04 18.94
N ASP A 78 19.77 24.92 19.18
CA ASP A 78 18.80 24.55 18.14
C ASP A 78 18.73 25.59 17.01
N LEU A 79 18.96 26.88 17.31
CA LEU A 79 19.04 27.92 16.28
C LEU A 79 20.23 27.71 15.34
N ARG A 80 21.37 27.27 15.88
CA ARG A 80 22.55 26.98 15.08
C ARG A 80 22.35 25.73 14.22
N GLU A 81 21.81 24.67 14.81
CA GLU A 81 21.59 23.39 14.12
C GLU A 81 20.52 23.51 13.01
N ILE A 82 19.40 24.19 13.30
CA ILE A 82 18.25 24.26 12.38
C ILE A 82 18.40 25.41 11.39
N MET A 83 18.82 26.59 11.86
CA MET A 83 18.80 27.83 11.09
C MET A 83 20.19 28.37 10.72
N GLY A 84 21.27 27.78 11.23
CA GLY A 84 22.63 28.29 10.97
C GLY A 84 22.90 29.65 11.60
N LEU A 85 22.11 30.05 12.61
CA LEU A 85 22.25 31.35 13.26
C LEU A 85 23.40 31.35 14.28
N THR A 86 24.15 32.45 14.29
CA THR A 86 25.27 32.69 15.20
C THR A 86 25.00 33.96 16.02
N PRO A 87 25.23 33.94 17.35
CA PRO A 87 25.04 35.12 18.18
C PRO A 87 26.15 36.16 17.93
N GLN A 88 25.84 37.43 18.19
CA GLN A 88 26.76 38.55 17.91
C GLN A 88 28.17 38.39 18.48
N GLY A 89 28.27 37.83 19.69
CA GLY A 89 29.54 37.68 20.40
C GLY A 89 30.48 36.63 19.79
N GLU A 90 29.98 35.83 18.84
CA GLU A 90 30.74 34.76 18.19
C GLU A 90 31.00 35.02 16.70
N LEU A 91 30.40 36.08 16.13
CA LEU A 91 30.73 36.52 14.78
C LEU A 91 32.14 37.12 14.76
N ASP A 92 32.83 36.88 13.65
CA ASP A 92 34.12 37.51 13.42
C ASP A 92 33.94 39.04 13.39
N GLN A 93 34.77 39.71 14.19
CA GLN A 93 34.73 41.16 14.29
C GLN A 93 35.08 41.82 12.95
N ASP A 94 35.91 41.16 12.13
CA ASP A 94 36.25 41.63 10.79
C ASP A 94 35.04 41.60 9.83
N ILE A 95 34.11 40.66 10.02
CA ILE A 95 32.85 40.57 9.24
C ILE A 95 31.89 41.69 9.64
N LEU A 96 31.75 41.94 10.95
CA LEU A 96 30.89 42.99 11.50
C LEU A 96 31.38 44.41 11.14
N GLU A 97 32.69 44.59 10.95
CA GLU A 97 33.31 45.87 10.60
C GLU A 97 33.45 46.08 9.09
N SER A 98 33.09 45.09 8.27
CA SER A 98 33.13 45.18 6.81
C SER A 98 31.99 46.03 6.24
N ASP A 99 32.29 46.91 5.27
CA ASP A 99 31.29 47.74 4.58
C ASP A 99 30.42 46.94 3.60
N ASP A 100 30.84 45.72 3.23
CA ASP A 100 30.22 44.90 2.18
C ASP A 100 29.02 44.05 2.66
N SER A 101 28.67 44.10 3.95
CA SER A 101 27.50 43.42 4.54
C SER A 101 27.44 41.93 4.15
N GLU A 102 28.46 41.17 4.53
CA GLU A 102 28.55 39.72 4.34
C GLU A 102 27.69 38.93 5.34
N TYR A 103 26.68 39.54 5.96
CA TYR A 103 25.84 38.89 6.97
C TYR A 103 24.39 39.34 6.87
N VAL A 104 23.49 38.51 7.40
CA VAL A 104 22.06 38.86 7.56
C VAL A 104 21.75 38.98 9.05
N SER A 105 21.28 40.15 9.48
CA SER A 105 20.89 40.39 10.87
C SER A 105 19.43 40.01 11.11
N LEU A 106 19.19 39.27 12.20
CA LEU A 106 17.88 39.09 12.82
C LEU A 106 17.86 39.81 14.18
N ASP A 107 16.66 40.11 14.69
CA ASP A 107 16.55 40.84 15.96
C ASP A 107 17.13 40.03 17.13
N GLY A 108 17.47 40.70 18.22
CA GLY A 108 17.98 40.04 19.42
C GLY A 108 19.43 39.55 19.30
N GLY A 109 20.19 40.07 18.34
CA GLY A 109 21.64 39.84 18.23
C GLY A 109 22.01 38.49 17.61
N TRP A 110 21.18 37.98 16.70
CA TRP A 110 21.40 36.74 15.96
C TRP A 110 21.63 37.05 14.48
N TYR A 111 22.56 36.33 13.85
CA TYR A 111 22.98 36.62 12.49
C TYR A 111 23.24 35.35 11.68
N LEU A 112 23.02 35.43 10.37
CA LEU A 112 23.57 34.47 9.41
C LEU A 112 24.95 34.96 8.99
N ASP A 113 25.93 34.06 9.04
CA ASP A 113 27.29 34.29 8.57
C ASP A 113 27.35 34.08 7.04
N GLY A 114 27.02 35.12 6.28
CA GLY A 114 26.86 35.09 4.82
C GLY A 114 25.50 35.58 4.33
N GLN A 115 25.40 35.76 3.02
CA GLN A 115 24.13 36.09 2.35
C GLN A 115 23.32 34.83 2.02
N LEU A 116 21.99 34.99 1.95
CA LEU A 116 21.07 33.96 1.47
C LEU A 116 21.28 33.72 -0.03
N LEU A 117 21.60 32.48 -0.41
CA LEU A 117 21.83 32.08 -1.81
C LEU A 117 20.59 31.49 -2.48
N SER A 118 19.85 30.68 -1.75
CA SER A 118 18.64 29.98 -2.22
C SER A 118 17.61 29.94 -1.10
N PHE A 119 16.33 29.96 -1.46
CA PHE A 119 15.22 29.82 -0.53
C PHE A 119 14.09 29.07 -1.23
N GLU A 120 13.83 27.85 -0.81
CA GLU A 120 12.91 26.93 -1.48
C GLU A 120 11.90 26.35 -0.50
N LYS A 121 10.68 26.11 -0.98
CA LYS A 121 9.65 25.45 -0.20
C LYS A 121 9.74 23.94 -0.37
N ILE A 122 9.77 23.20 0.74
CA ILE A 122 9.75 21.74 0.71
C ILE A 122 8.33 21.24 0.39
N PRO A 123 8.18 20.26 -0.51
CA PRO A 123 6.87 19.66 -0.80
C PRO A 123 6.21 19.10 0.47
N PRO A 124 4.90 19.28 0.69
CA PRO A 124 4.20 18.80 1.89
C PRO A 124 4.45 17.32 2.18
N ALA A 125 4.39 16.48 1.14
CA ALA A 125 4.63 15.04 1.25
C ALA A 125 6.05 14.66 1.71
N ALA A 126 7.06 15.48 1.39
CA ALA A 126 8.45 15.27 1.84
C ALA A 126 8.68 15.77 3.27
N SER A 127 7.70 16.49 3.82
CA SER A 127 7.72 17.06 5.17
C SER A 127 6.60 16.48 6.04
N ASP A 128 6.06 15.31 5.72
CA ASP A 128 4.96 14.74 6.50
C ASP A 128 5.48 14.19 7.82
N ALA A 129 4.96 14.71 8.94
CA ALA A 129 5.34 14.25 10.27
C ALA A 129 4.96 12.78 10.51
N HIS A 130 3.93 12.28 9.83
CA HIS A 130 3.49 10.89 9.94
C HIS A 130 4.50 9.92 9.33
N ALA A 131 5.42 10.40 8.49
CA ALA A 131 6.51 9.57 7.97
C ALA A 131 7.53 9.17 9.04
N ILE A 132 7.59 9.89 10.17
CA ILE A 132 8.57 9.68 11.24
C ILE A 132 7.97 9.52 12.64
N LEU A 133 6.69 9.86 12.83
CA LEU A 133 6.01 9.85 14.12
C LEU A 133 4.62 9.21 13.99
N THR A 134 4.19 8.52 15.05
CA THR A 134 2.83 7.98 15.17
C THR A 134 1.83 9.07 15.60
N ASN A 135 0.53 8.83 15.37
CA ASN A 135 -0.53 9.75 15.81
C ASN A 135 -0.50 9.96 17.34
N GLU A 136 -0.23 8.91 18.12
CA GLU A 136 -0.10 9.02 19.57
C GLU A 136 1.06 9.93 19.97
N GLN A 137 2.21 9.83 19.29
CA GLN A 137 3.32 10.76 19.51
C GLN A 137 2.94 12.18 19.15
N ILE A 138 2.27 12.38 18.01
CA ILE A 138 1.82 13.71 17.56
C ILE A 138 0.90 14.34 18.61
N ASP A 139 -0.09 13.61 19.10
CA ASP A 139 -1.04 14.09 20.13
C ASP A 139 -0.30 14.44 21.43
N LEU A 140 0.63 13.59 21.88
CA LEU A 140 1.43 13.84 23.08
C LEU A 140 2.39 15.04 22.94
N ILE A 141 2.94 15.24 21.74
CA ILE A 141 3.79 16.39 21.43
C ILE A 141 2.94 17.67 21.46
N GLN A 142 1.72 17.65 20.91
CA GLN A 142 0.80 18.79 20.96
C GLN A 142 0.41 19.12 22.41
N ASP A 143 0.01 18.11 23.20
CA ASP A 143 -0.30 18.28 24.62
C ASP A 143 0.90 18.83 25.41
N CYS A 144 2.12 18.44 25.04
CA CYS A 144 3.33 18.99 25.63
C CYS A 144 3.46 20.50 25.37
N PHE A 145 3.13 20.99 24.18
CA PHE A 145 3.19 22.42 23.86
C PHE A 145 2.08 23.23 24.55
N ASP A 146 0.93 22.63 24.80
CA ASP A 146 -0.20 23.26 25.49
C ASP A 146 -0.03 23.30 27.02
N THR A 147 0.62 22.29 27.61
CA THR A 147 0.65 22.09 29.07
C THR A 147 1.98 22.45 29.74
N GLN A 148 3.08 22.47 29.00
CA GLN A 148 4.42 22.64 29.59
C GLN A 148 4.88 24.10 29.64
N PRO A 149 5.81 24.44 30.56
CA PRO A 149 6.47 25.74 30.54
C PRO A 149 7.24 25.97 29.24
N ILE A 150 7.12 27.20 28.72
CA ILE A 150 7.91 27.75 27.61
C ILE A 150 9.40 27.46 27.87
N GLY A 151 10.06 26.76 26.93
CA GLY A 151 11.48 26.40 26.94
C GLY A 151 11.79 24.91 27.17
N ASP A 152 10.85 24.15 27.74
CA ASP A 152 11.01 22.70 27.95
C ASP A 152 10.30 21.86 26.88
N CYS A 153 9.47 22.49 26.04
CA CYS A 153 8.58 21.80 25.11
C CYS A 153 9.33 21.00 24.05
N LEU A 154 10.33 21.57 23.36
CA LEU A 154 11.07 20.85 22.31
C LEU A 154 11.89 19.70 22.87
N ARG A 155 12.51 19.86 24.04
CA ARG A 155 13.27 18.79 24.69
C ARG A 155 12.36 17.61 25.07
N LYS A 156 11.16 17.90 25.56
CA LYS A 156 10.17 16.86 25.91
C LYS A 156 9.55 16.23 24.66
N ALA A 157 9.23 17.02 23.65
CA ALA A 157 8.77 16.52 22.36
C ALA A 157 9.82 15.60 21.72
N GLU A 158 11.10 15.97 21.80
CA GLU A 158 12.21 15.13 21.34
C GLU A 158 12.32 13.85 22.18
N ALA A 159 12.11 13.91 23.50
CA ALA A 159 12.06 12.72 24.33
C ALA A 159 10.89 11.79 23.99
N ILE A 160 9.71 12.33 23.62
CA ILE A 160 8.55 11.56 23.15
C ILE A 160 8.82 10.95 21.78
N ALA A 161 9.39 11.73 20.86
CA ALA A 161 9.78 11.27 19.53
C ALA A 161 10.81 10.14 19.62
N ASN A 162 11.78 10.28 20.52
CA ASN A 162 12.86 9.32 20.78
C ASN A 162 12.51 8.23 21.80
N ASP A 163 11.28 8.20 22.36
CA ASP A 163 10.91 7.25 23.39
C ASP A 163 10.77 5.85 22.78
N PRO A 164 11.50 4.83 23.26
CA PRO A 164 11.38 3.47 22.75
C PRO A 164 9.98 2.87 22.92
N ARG A 165 9.16 3.42 23.82
CA ARG A 165 7.75 3.03 23.99
C ARG A 165 6.88 3.42 22.80
N TYR A 166 7.31 4.45 22.05
CA TYR A 166 6.67 4.93 20.84
C TYR A 166 7.51 4.70 19.58
N HIS A 167 8.80 4.36 19.74
CA HIS A 167 9.54 3.69 18.68
C HIS A 167 8.76 2.44 18.33
N GLN A 168 8.79 2.13 17.05
CA GLN A 168 8.32 0.89 16.50
C GLN A 168 9.20 -0.27 17.02
N THR A 169 9.14 -0.58 18.32
CA THR A 169 9.27 -1.94 18.80
C THR A 169 7.95 -2.60 18.51
N ALA A 170 8.01 -3.65 17.70
CA ALA A 170 7.06 -4.74 17.73
C ALA A 170 6.45 -4.88 19.14
N ALA A 171 5.13 -4.76 19.20
CA ALA A 171 4.30 -5.15 20.32
C ALA A 171 4.59 -4.45 21.68
N PRO A 172 3.72 -3.53 22.17
CA PRO A 172 3.27 -3.71 23.55
C PRO A 172 2.69 -5.12 23.63
N ASP A 173 2.60 -5.72 24.81
CA ASP A 173 1.99 -7.03 25.11
C ASP A 173 0.50 -7.13 24.70
N ARG A 174 0.19 -6.85 23.43
CA ARG A 174 -1.06 -7.02 22.71
C ARG A 174 -0.84 -8.35 22.02
N ASN A 175 -1.52 -9.37 22.54
CA ASN A 175 -1.80 -10.56 21.74
C ASN A 175 -2.17 -10.07 20.32
N PRO A 176 -1.43 -10.46 19.27
CA PRO A 176 -1.56 -9.91 17.92
C PRO A 176 -2.92 -10.24 17.28
N LEU A 177 -3.75 -11.00 17.99
CA LEU A 177 -5.14 -11.26 17.67
C LEU A 177 -6.12 -10.22 18.24
N HIS A 178 -5.65 -9.26 19.06
CA HIS A 178 -6.46 -8.12 19.50
C HIS A 178 -6.54 -7.03 18.45
N ASP A 179 -7.57 -6.21 18.57
CA ASP A 179 -7.86 -5.12 17.65
C ASP A 179 -6.67 -4.18 17.45
N LEU A 180 -6.46 -3.84 16.19
CA LEU A 180 -5.59 -2.75 15.80
C LEU A 180 -6.36 -1.44 15.85
N LEU A 181 -5.76 -0.42 16.45
CA LEU A 181 -6.23 0.96 16.37
C LEU A 181 -5.21 1.73 15.54
N THR A 182 -5.63 2.31 14.42
CA THR A 182 -4.76 3.11 13.56
C THR A 182 -5.57 4.24 12.91
N GLY A 183 -5.07 5.47 13.00
CA GLY A 183 -5.81 6.64 12.53
C GLY A 183 -7.21 6.72 13.14
N GLY A 184 -8.22 6.86 12.28
CA GLY A 184 -9.63 6.81 12.66
C GLY A 184 -10.25 5.41 12.64
N TRP A 185 -9.46 4.34 12.57
CA TRP A 185 -9.91 2.97 12.36
C TRP A 185 -9.65 2.05 13.55
N ARG A 186 -10.65 1.23 13.86
CA ARG A 186 -10.51 0.00 14.65
C ARG A 186 -10.63 -1.18 13.70
N VAL A 187 -9.63 -2.04 13.66
CA VAL A 187 -9.61 -3.24 12.82
C VAL A 187 -9.65 -4.47 13.72
N HIS A 188 -10.63 -5.34 13.48
CA HIS A 188 -10.94 -6.49 14.33
C HIS A 188 -10.81 -7.81 13.56
N LEU A 189 -10.28 -8.85 14.19
CA LEU A 189 -10.22 -10.20 13.64
C LEU A 189 -11.38 -11.05 14.16
N VAL A 190 -12.14 -11.67 13.25
CA VAL A 190 -13.15 -12.67 13.59
C VAL A 190 -12.57 -14.06 13.34
N GLN A 191 -12.35 -14.81 14.41
CA GLN A 191 -11.78 -16.16 14.38
C GLN A 191 -12.80 -17.22 13.94
N GLU A 192 -12.30 -18.39 13.53
CA GLU A 192 -13.17 -19.53 13.24
C GLU A 192 -14.02 -19.89 14.48
N GLY A 193 -15.33 -19.99 14.29
CA GLY A 193 -16.32 -20.22 15.34
C GLY A 193 -16.89 -18.94 15.98
N GLU A 194 -16.36 -17.76 15.66
CA GLU A 194 -16.88 -16.50 16.20
C GLU A 194 -18.08 -15.96 15.42
N HIS A 195 -18.91 -15.20 16.14
CA HIS A 195 -20.13 -14.63 15.62
C HIS A 195 -19.90 -13.29 14.93
N TYR A 196 -20.50 -13.10 13.76
CA TYR A 196 -20.38 -11.86 12.98
C TYR A 196 -21.69 -11.44 12.31
N GLY A 197 -21.67 -10.25 11.70
CA GLY A 197 -22.80 -9.69 10.97
C GLY A 197 -23.85 -9.06 11.90
N VAL A 198 -24.99 -8.67 11.32
CA VAL A 198 -26.04 -7.96 12.06
C VAL A 198 -26.53 -8.82 13.24
N ASN A 199 -26.31 -8.32 14.45
CA ASN A 199 -26.62 -8.98 15.73
C ASN A 199 -25.88 -10.30 16.00
N GLY A 200 -24.77 -10.59 15.30
CA GLY A 200 -23.98 -11.81 15.51
C GLY A 200 -24.68 -13.09 15.05
N ASN A 201 -25.59 -13.01 14.07
CA ASN A 201 -26.38 -14.16 13.60
C ASN A 201 -25.60 -15.13 12.69
N LEU A 202 -24.41 -14.75 12.23
CA LEU A 202 -23.56 -15.59 11.38
C LEU A 202 -22.39 -16.11 12.22
N VAL A 203 -21.87 -17.29 11.88
CA VAL A 203 -20.70 -17.90 12.51
C VAL A 203 -19.66 -18.14 11.45
N TYR A 204 -18.43 -17.70 11.69
CA TYR A 204 -17.33 -17.93 10.74
C TYR A 204 -16.83 -19.37 10.84
N GLY A 205 -16.57 -20.02 9.71
CA GLY A 205 -16.29 -21.45 9.63
C GLY A 205 -17.54 -22.34 9.62
N ASP A 206 -18.74 -21.74 9.69
CA ASP A 206 -20.00 -22.49 9.69
C ASP A 206 -21.12 -21.67 9.05
N THR A 207 -21.14 -21.65 7.71
CA THR A 207 -22.10 -20.88 6.92
C THR A 207 -22.84 -21.74 5.90
N ILE A 208 -23.91 -21.17 5.33
CA ILE A 208 -24.60 -21.76 4.18
C ILE A 208 -24.02 -21.13 2.92
N GLY A 209 -23.46 -21.97 2.04
CA GLY A 209 -22.86 -21.53 0.79
C GLY A 209 -23.86 -20.77 -0.07
N SER A 210 -23.46 -19.58 -0.50
CA SER A 210 -24.26 -18.70 -1.36
C SER A 210 -23.85 -18.75 -2.83
N GLY A 211 -22.70 -19.37 -3.13
CA GLY A 211 -22.12 -19.51 -4.47
C GLY A 211 -21.96 -20.98 -4.88
N ALA A 212 -21.98 -21.22 -6.20
CA ALA A 212 -21.75 -22.55 -6.76
C ALA A 212 -20.29 -22.99 -6.51
N PRO A 213 -20.03 -24.28 -6.24
CA PRO A 213 -20.97 -25.40 -6.26
C PRO A 213 -21.79 -25.59 -4.97
N HIS A 214 -21.47 -24.87 -3.90
CA HIS A 214 -21.98 -25.13 -2.55
C HIS A 214 -23.29 -24.40 -2.19
N ILE A 215 -24.12 -24.06 -3.17
CA ILE A 215 -25.34 -23.28 -2.92
C ILE A 215 -26.29 -24.06 -2.02
N GLY A 216 -26.60 -23.53 -0.83
CA GLY A 216 -27.50 -24.15 0.14
C GLY A 216 -26.86 -25.26 0.97
N GLU A 217 -25.58 -25.59 0.74
CA GLU A 217 -24.82 -26.55 1.53
C GLU A 217 -24.17 -25.87 2.73
N ARG A 218 -24.03 -26.61 3.83
CA ARG A 218 -23.29 -26.13 5.00
C ARG A 218 -21.80 -26.29 4.72
N ILE A 219 -21.06 -25.20 4.74
CA ILE A 219 -19.63 -25.14 4.41
C ILE A 219 -18.84 -24.49 5.52
N ASN A 220 -17.57 -24.83 5.58
CA ASN A 220 -16.59 -24.10 6.36
C ASN A 220 -15.94 -23.04 5.45
N ASP A 221 -16.50 -21.83 5.46
CA ASP A 221 -16.01 -20.69 4.67
C ASP A 221 -14.61 -20.22 5.11
N CYS A 222 -14.24 -20.43 6.38
CA CYS A 222 -12.88 -20.18 6.87
C CYS A 222 -11.84 -21.03 6.13
N GLN A 223 -12.08 -22.33 6.02
CA GLN A 223 -11.17 -23.24 5.33
C GLN A 223 -11.29 -23.11 3.81
N LEU A 224 -12.51 -22.95 3.29
CA LEU A 224 -12.76 -22.95 1.85
C LEU A 224 -12.34 -21.66 1.14
N TYR A 225 -12.54 -20.49 1.77
CA TYR A 225 -12.25 -19.19 1.17
C TYR A 225 -11.24 -18.36 1.97
N GLY A 226 -11.22 -18.52 3.30
CA GLY A 226 -10.31 -17.79 4.19
C GLY A 226 -8.92 -18.40 4.31
N HIS A 227 -8.64 -19.56 3.71
CA HIS A 227 -7.38 -20.30 3.87
C HIS A 227 -7.01 -20.58 5.34
N GLY A 228 -8.02 -20.78 6.20
CA GLY A 228 -7.83 -20.99 7.64
C GLY A 228 -7.43 -19.73 8.41
N LEU A 229 -7.52 -18.55 7.81
CA LEU A 229 -7.26 -17.26 8.45
C LEU A 229 -8.57 -16.54 8.84
N PRO A 230 -8.55 -15.66 9.86
CA PRO A 230 -9.72 -14.92 10.31
C PRO A 230 -10.30 -13.97 9.24
N LEU A 231 -11.52 -13.49 9.46
CA LEU A 231 -12.04 -12.33 8.74
C LEU A 231 -11.48 -11.05 9.36
N VAL A 232 -11.36 -10.01 8.54
CA VAL A 232 -10.92 -8.67 8.97
C VAL A 232 -12.07 -7.70 8.83
N GLU A 233 -12.50 -7.10 9.93
CA GLU A 233 -13.55 -6.10 9.98
C GLU A 233 -12.98 -4.70 10.25
N PHE A 234 -13.47 -3.71 9.51
CA PHE A 234 -13.08 -2.32 9.67
C PHE A 234 -14.21 -1.50 10.29
N TYR A 235 -13.89 -0.78 11.35
CA TYR A 235 -14.79 0.11 12.08
C TYR A 235 -14.26 1.55 12.05
N ASP A 236 -15.11 2.48 11.61
CA ASP A 236 -14.85 3.92 11.64
C ASP A 236 -15.11 4.48 13.04
N MET A 237 -14.04 4.86 13.75
CA MET A 237 -14.07 5.36 15.12
C MET A 237 -14.49 6.84 15.20
N THR A 238 -14.57 7.56 14.07
CA THR A 238 -15.10 8.94 14.08
C THR A 238 -16.59 9.00 14.42
N LYS A 239 -17.25 7.83 14.39
CA LYS A 239 -18.64 7.64 14.80
C LYS A 239 -18.66 6.91 16.14
N ASP A 240 -19.10 7.63 17.16
CA ASP A 240 -19.27 7.06 18.48
C ASP A 240 -20.44 6.07 18.48
N THR A 241 -20.14 4.80 18.74
CA THR A 241 -21.12 3.71 18.84
C THR A 241 -20.79 2.86 20.08
N GLU A 242 -21.77 2.12 20.59
CA GLU A 242 -21.57 1.21 21.74
C GLU A 242 -20.54 0.09 21.47
N GLN A 243 -20.16 -0.11 20.21
CA GLN A 243 -19.20 -1.14 19.76
C GLN A 243 -17.81 -0.56 19.46
N GLY A 244 -17.56 0.70 19.79
CA GLY A 244 -16.27 1.36 19.56
C GLY A 244 -16.00 1.71 18.09
N GLY A 245 -17.05 2.04 17.33
CA GLY A 245 -16.97 2.51 15.93
C GLY A 245 -18.14 2.05 15.04
N GLN A 246 -18.36 2.73 13.91
CA GLN A 246 -19.32 2.29 12.89
C GLN A 246 -18.70 1.19 12.02
N PHE A 247 -19.35 0.02 11.91
CA PHE A 247 -18.95 -1.01 10.95
C PHE A 247 -18.99 -0.47 9.51
N VAL A 248 -17.90 -0.67 8.76
CA VAL A 248 -17.77 -0.23 7.37
C VAL A 248 -17.74 -1.42 6.41
N SER A 249 -16.78 -2.32 6.55
CA SER A 249 -16.58 -3.43 5.62
C SER A 249 -15.86 -4.61 6.25
N ARG A 250 -15.92 -5.76 5.57
CA ARG A 250 -15.32 -7.02 5.99
C ARG A 250 -14.65 -7.72 4.81
N TYR A 251 -13.48 -8.29 5.02
CA TYR A 251 -12.72 -9.04 4.03
C TYR A 251 -12.14 -10.33 4.61
N TYR A 252 -11.84 -11.31 3.76
CA TYR A 252 -10.98 -12.41 4.16
C TYR A 252 -9.56 -11.88 4.35
N MET A 253 -8.91 -12.26 5.45
CA MET A 253 -7.51 -11.91 5.69
C MET A 253 -6.60 -12.43 4.58
N SER A 254 -6.88 -13.64 4.07
CA SER A 254 -6.19 -14.23 2.92
C SER A 254 -6.20 -13.32 1.68
N THR A 255 -7.36 -12.76 1.34
CA THR A 255 -7.50 -11.80 0.22
C THR A 255 -6.69 -10.54 0.44
N LEU A 256 -6.75 -9.95 1.64
CA LEU A 256 -5.98 -8.75 1.97
C LEU A 256 -4.46 -8.99 1.90
N LEU A 257 -4.03 -10.22 2.19
CA LEU A 257 -2.63 -10.65 2.09
C LEU A 257 -2.25 -11.18 0.69
N GLY A 258 -3.13 -11.06 -0.30
CA GLY A 258 -2.86 -11.51 -1.68
C GLY A 258 -2.65 -13.02 -1.80
N MET A 259 -3.29 -13.82 -0.95
CA MET A 259 -3.22 -15.29 -1.00
C MET A 259 -4.17 -15.89 -2.05
N ASP A 260 -5.08 -15.08 -2.62
CA ASP A 260 -5.91 -15.48 -3.74
C ASP A 260 -5.31 -15.05 -5.10
N GLU A 261 -5.69 -15.73 -6.19
CA GLU A 261 -5.12 -15.51 -7.53
C GLU A 261 -5.54 -14.18 -8.18
N SER A 262 -6.38 -13.39 -7.51
CA SER A 262 -7.07 -12.21 -8.11
C SER A 262 -6.81 -10.88 -7.38
N GLY A 263 -6.29 -10.93 -6.16
CA GLY A 263 -6.13 -9.80 -5.28
C GLY A 263 -4.74 -9.18 -5.38
N THR A 264 -4.70 -7.86 -5.51
CA THR A 264 -3.47 -7.12 -5.16
C THR A 264 -3.35 -7.13 -3.64
N PRO A 265 -2.24 -7.57 -3.03
CA PRO A 265 -2.08 -7.53 -1.58
C PRO A 265 -2.09 -6.08 -1.09
N LEU A 266 -2.53 -5.85 0.16
CA LEU A 266 -2.52 -4.51 0.76
C LEU A 266 -1.12 -3.86 0.75
N SER A 267 -0.05 -4.67 0.84
CA SER A 267 1.34 -4.23 0.77
C SER A 267 1.69 -3.47 -0.51
N ASP A 268 1.00 -3.78 -1.60
CA ASP A 268 1.28 -3.20 -2.92
C ASP A 268 0.33 -2.03 -3.24
N MET A 269 -0.62 -1.75 -2.35
CA MET A 269 -1.59 -0.68 -2.51
C MET A 269 -1.10 0.63 -1.86
N ARG A 270 -1.41 1.77 -2.50
CA ARG A 270 -1.18 3.10 -1.90
C ARG A 270 -2.35 3.55 -1.01
N SER A 271 -3.54 3.02 -1.29
CA SER A 271 -4.79 3.33 -0.61
C SER A 271 -5.78 2.19 -0.84
N PHE A 272 -6.59 1.88 0.16
CA PHE A 272 -7.59 0.83 0.14
C PHE A 272 -8.96 1.40 0.49
N SER A 273 -9.87 1.42 -0.48
CA SER A 273 -11.25 1.91 -0.30
C SER A 273 -12.11 0.80 0.28
N LEU A 274 -12.65 1.01 1.49
CA LEU A 274 -13.46 0.03 2.21
C LEU A 274 -14.90 -0.02 1.71
N ASP A 275 -15.39 1.09 1.18
CA ASP A 275 -16.67 1.18 0.47
C ASP A 275 -16.46 2.02 -0.78
N GLY A 276 -16.65 1.43 -1.96
CA GLY A 276 -16.23 1.99 -3.26
C GLY A 276 -16.91 3.29 -3.70
N GLY A 277 -17.62 3.98 -2.80
CA GLY A 277 -18.31 5.25 -3.04
C GLY A 277 -18.11 6.32 -1.97
N VAL A 278 -17.39 6.06 -0.87
CA VAL A 278 -17.23 7.00 0.25
C VAL A 278 -15.75 7.34 0.48
N PRO A 279 -15.27 8.52 0.07
CA PRO A 279 -13.86 8.90 0.19
C PRO A 279 -13.31 8.86 1.62
N SER A 280 -14.13 9.18 2.63
CA SER A 280 -13.74 9.11 4.04
C SER A 280 -13.52 7.68 4.55
N TRP A 281 -13.98 6.67 3.80
CA TRP A 281 -13.78 5.26 4.11
C TRP A 281 -12.68 4.65 3.26
N THR A 282 -11.56 5.38 3.17
CA THR A 282 -10.33 4.95 2.50
C THR A 282 -9.20 4.91 3.53
N VAL A 283 -8.56 3.75 3.66
CA VAL A 283 -7.34 3.58 4.47
C VAL A 283 -6.14 3.82 3.56
N ALA A 284 -5.24 4.73 3.91
CA ALA A 284 -4.11 5.08 3.05
C ALA A 284 -2.87 5.43 3.87
N GLY A 285 -1.71 5.52 3.20
CA GLY A 285 -0.47 5.94 3.84
C GLY A 285 -0.06 5.00 4.99
N THR A 286 0.31 5.57 6.12
CA THR A 286 0.80 4.84 7.30
C THR A 286 -0.26 3.94 7.93
N ASP A 287 -1.54 4.34 7.91
CA ASP A 287 -2.63 3.50 8.41
C ASP A 287 -2.73 2.19 7.63
N LEU A 288 -2.53 2.25 6.31
CA LEU A 288 -2.54 1.08 5.45
C LEU A 288 -1.33 0.16 5.72
N GLN A 289 -0.16 0.75 5.96
CA GLN A 289 1.04 0.01 6.35
C GLN A 289 0.83 -0.69 7.70
N ASN A 290 0.29 0.02 8.70
CA ASN A 290 0.02 -0.53 10.03
C ASN A 290 -0.96 -1.72 9.96
N VAL A 291 -2.01 -1.61 9.14
CA VAL A 291 -2.92 -2.74 8.89
C VAL A 291 -2.17 -3.91 8.27
N THR A 292 -1.34 -3.65 7.26
CA THR A 292 -0.57 -4.70 6.56
C THR A 292 0.39 -5.43 7.51
N ASP A 293 1.15 -4.68 8.31
CA ASP A 293 2.13 -5.24 9.25
C ASP A 293 1.44 -6.03 10.37
N TRP A 294 0.33 -5.50 10.89
CA TRP A 294 -0.47 -6.18 11.90
C TRP A 294 -1.09 -7.49 11.38
N LEU A 295 -1.63 -7.50 10.15
CA LEU A 295 -2.13 -8.73 9.54
C LEU A 295 -1.02 -9.76 9.33
N ASN A 296 0.18 -9.35 8.87
CA ASN A 296 1.31 -10.27 8.76
C ASN A 296 1.70 -10.86 10.13
N THR A 297 1.76 -10.03 11.17
CA THR A 297 2.06 -10.48 12.54
C THR A 297 0.99 -11.45 13.07
N ALA A 298 -0.29 -11.16 12.83
CA ALA A 298 -1.40 -12.04 13.18
C ALA A 298 -1.33 -13.38 12.43
N LYS A 299 -0.97 -13.36 11.14
CA LYS A 299 -0.76 -14.56 10.33
C LYS A 299 0.37 -15.42 10.92
N GLU A 300 1.52 -14.82 11.20
CA GLU A 300 2.65 -15.51 11.81
C GLU A 300 2.31 -16.11 13.17
N THR A 301 1.39 -15.49 13.92
CA THR A 301 0.96 -16.02 15.22
C THR A 301 -0.02 -17.19 15.08
N LEU A 302 -0.93 -17.12 14.11
CA LEU A 302 -1.92 -18.18 13.84
C LEU A 302 -1.30 -19.36 13.09
N GLN A 303 -0.27 -19.09 12.29
CA GLN A 303 0.48 -20.05 11.47
C GLN A 303 1.98 -19.83 11.73
N PRO A 304 2.47 -20.13 12.96
CA PRO A 304 3.88 -20.00 13.25
C PRO A 304 4.67 -20.86 12.29
N ALA A 305 5.71 -20.27 11.69
CA ALA A 305 6.62 -20.98 10.81
C ALA A 305 7.04 -22.27 11.50
N VAL A 306 6.66 -23.41 10.91
CA VAL A 306 7.24 -24.70 11.25
C VAL A 306 8.75 -24.50 11.12
N GLY A 307 9.44 -24.54 12.26
CA GLY A 307 10.82 -24.11 12.37
C GLY A 307 11.72 -24.79 11.33
N GLU A 308 12.76 -24.07 10.92
CA GLU A 308 13.98 -24.70 10.42
C GLU A 308 14.47 -25.70 11.50
N GLU A 309 14.11 -26.97 11.36
CA GLU A 309 14.91 -28.04 11.97
C GLU A 309 16.13 -28.30 11.08
N PRO A 310 17.30 -28.58 11.69
CA PRO A 310 18.56 -28.72 10.98
C PRO A 310 18.46 -29.90 10.01
N THR A 311 18.98 -29.70 8.80
CA THR A 311 19.16 -30.76 7.79
C THR A 311 19.56 -32.10 8.44
N PRO A 312 18.70 -33.13 8.44
CA PRO A 312 19.15 -34.49 8.59
C PRO A 312 19.68 -34.95 7.23
N ALA A 313 20.81 -35.64 7.24
CA ALA A 313 21.33 -36.36 6.08
C ALA A 313 20.23 -37.23 5.41
N PRO A 314 20.29 -37.45 4.08
CA PRO A 314 19.15 -37.90 3.29
C PRO A 314 18.72 -39.30 3.72
N GLY A 315 17.55 -39.38 4.33
CA GLY A 315 16.74 -40.59 4.48
C GLY A 315 15.46 -40.42 3.66
N PRO A 316 14.81 -41.50 3.20
CA PRO A 316 13.70 -41.41 2.26
C PRO A 316 12.50 -40.71 2.92
N GLU A 317 12.13 -39.54 2.40
CA GLU A 317 10.96 -38.78 2.83
C GLU A 317 9.68 -39.51 2.42
N GLU A 318 8.90 -39.93 3.40
CA GLU A 318 7.50 -40.33 3.19
C GLU A 318 6.69 -39.06 2.87
N PRO A 319 5.91 -39.03 1.79
CA PRO A 319 5.21 -37.82 1.38
C PRO A 319 4.08 -37.48 2.34
N SER A 320 3.86 -36.16 2.40
CA SER A 320 2.93 -35.52 3.31
C SER A 320 1.49 -35.65 2.81
N THR A 321 0.51 -35.61 3.72
CA THR A 321 -0.93 -35.51 3.41
C THR A 321 -1.25 -34.36 2.44
N TYR A 322 -0.41 -33.33 2.43
CA TYR A 322 -0.50 -32.20 1.50
C TYR A 322 -0.29 -32.62 0.03
N ASP A 323 0.59 -33.57 -0.25
CA ASP A 323 0.84 -34.05 -1.63
C ASP A 323 -0.43 -34.73 -2.21
N TYR A 324 -1.20 -35.44 -1.38
CA TYR A 324 -2.50 -36.03 -1.78
C TYR A 324 -3.57 -34.96 -2.03
N GLN A 325 -3.67 -33.95 -1.15
CA GLN A 325 -4.65 -32.87 -1.28
C GLN A 325 -4.38 -32.00 -2.51
N LEU A 326 -3.11 -31.68 -2.77
CA LEU A 326 -2.72 -30.93 -3.95
C LEU A 326 -3.04 -31.72 -5.21
N LEU A 327 -2.74 -33.02 -5.25
CA LEU A 327 -3.06 -33.87 -6.40
C LEU A 327 -4.57 -33.94 -6.69
N ASP A 328 -5.43 -33.98 -5.67
CA ASP A 328 -6.89 -33.97 -5.82
C ASP A 328 -7.41 -32.63 -6.35
N ARG A 329 -6.80 -31.51 -5.90
CA ARG A 329 -7.08 -30.17 -6.45
C ARG A 329 -6.71 -30.07 -7.92
N LEU A 330 -5.51 -30.54 -8.31
CA LEU A 330 -5.08 -30.52 -9.72
C LEU A 330 -5.98 -31.38 -10.62
N LYS A 331 -6.46 -32.53 -10.12
CA LYS A 331 -7.46 -33.36 -10.81
C LYS A 331 -8.77 -32.59 -11.02
N SER A 332 -9.26 -31.92 -9.97
CA SER A 332 -10.49 -31.14 -10.04
C SER A 332 -10.42 -30.00 -11.06
N ASP A 333 -9.26 -29.36 -11.22
CA ASP A 333 -9.05 -28.36 -12.28
C ASP A 333 -9.10 -28.96 -13.69
N CYS A 334 -8.59 -30.18 -13.87
CA CYS A 334 -8.70 -30.87 -15.16
C CYS A 334 -10.15 -31.24 -15.47
N ASP A 335 -10.91 -31.72 -14.47
CA ASP A 335 -12.33 -31.99 -14.59
C ASP A 335 -13.12 -30.72 -14.96
N TYR A 336 -12.81 -29.60 -14.29
CA TYR A 336 -13.43 -28.30 -14.59
C TYR A 336 -13.08 -27.82 -16.00
N TYR A 337 -11.82 -27.89 -16.40
CA TYR A 337 -11.36 -27.48 -17.72
C TYR A 337 -12.08 -28.28 -18.82
N LEU A 338 -12.19 -29.60 -18.67
CA LEU A 338 -12.90 -30.44 -19.63
C LEU A 338 -14.43 -30.24 -19.60
N GLY A 339 -15.02 -30.04 -18.42
CA GLY A 339 -16.45 -29.75 -18.26
C GLY A 339 -16.87 -28.41 -18.85
N ALA A 340 -16.07 -27.36 -18.62
CA ALA A 340 -16.30 -26.01 -19.15
C ALA A 340 -16.31 -25.97 -20.69
N CYS A 341 -15.56 -26.87 -21.33
CA CYS A 341 -15.57 -27.04 -22.78
C CYS A 341 -16.90 -27.60 -23.30
N VAL A 342 -17.45 -28.62 -22.62
CA VAL A 342 -18.64 -29.35 -23.07
C VAL A 342 -19.92 -28.55 -22.83
N ASP A 343 -20.01 -27.88 -21.68
CA ASP A 343 -21.25 -27.23 -21.23
C ASP A 343 -21.39 -25.78 -21.70
N PHE A 344 -20.27 -25.07 -21.86
CA PHE A 344 -20.29 -23.62 -22.10
C PHE A 344 -19.58 -23.16 -23.38
N GLY A 345 -18.98 -24.08 -24.14
CA GLY A 345 -18.31 -23.77 -25.41
C GLY A 345 -17.22 -22.70 -25.27
N MET A 346 -16.50 -22.71 -24.16
CA MET A 346 -15.48 -21.70 -23.84
C MET A 346 -14.22 -21.84 -24.70
N ASP A 347 -13.51 -20.73 -24.88
CA ASP A 347 -12.22 -20.71 -25.58
C ASP A 347 -11.13 -21.34 -24.71
N MET A 348 -10.88 -22.62 -24.98
CA MET A 348 -9.97 -23.45 -24.19
C MET A 348 -8.52 -22.96 -24.22
N THR A 349 -8.12 -22.14 -25.18
CA THR A 349 -6.78 -21.53 -25.23
C THR A 349 -6.63 -20.44 -24.16
N ALA A 350 -7.67 -19.63 -23.97
CA ALA A 350 -7.68 -18.56 -22.97
C ALA A 350 -7.94 -19.08 -21.55
N THR A 351 -8.64 -20.21 -21.42
CA THR A 351 -9.00 -20.82 -20.12
C THR A 351 -7.84 -21.57 -19.46
N GLN A 352 -6.77 -21.92 -20.18
CA GLN A 352 -5.61 -22.65 -19.61
C GLN A 352 -4.91 -21.91 -18.49
N LYS A 353 -4.94 -20.57 -18.51
CA LYS A 353 -4.41 -19.74 -17.43
C LYS A 353 -5.13 -19.92 -16.09
N ASN A 354 -6.32 -20.52 -16.10
CA ASN A 354 -7.13 -20.79 -14.90
C ASN A 354 -6.86 -22.20 -14.33
N LEU A 355 -5.99 -22.99 -14.96
CA LEU A 355 -5.45 -24.20 -14.33
C LEU A 355 -4.49 -23.77 -13.22
N TRP A 356 -4.42 -24.51 -12.11
CA TRP A 356 -3.51 -24.23 -11.01
C TRP A 356 -2.04 -23.99 -11.44
N ALA A 357 -1.55 -24.73 -12.43
CA ALA A 357 -0.19 -24.59 -12.97
C ALA A 357 -0.08 -23.58 -14.14
N GLY A 358 -1.17 -22.89 -14.49
CA GLY A 358 -1.24 -21.86 -15.53
C GLY A 358 -1.22 -22.34 -16.98
N ASN A 359 -0.92 -23.62 -17.25
CA ASN A 359 -1.04 -24.26 -18.57
C ASN A 359 -1.17 -25.79 -18.46
N ILE A 360 -1.61 -26.45 -19.54
CA ILE A 360 -1.90 -27.90 -19.57
C ILE A 360 -0.63 -28.71 -19.29
N GLU A 361 0.45 -28.37 -19.96
CA GLU A 361 1.72 -29.09 -19.88
C GLU A 361 2.31 -29.03 -18.46
N ALA A 362 2.28 -27.86 -17.83
CA ALA A 362 2.73 -27.68 -16.44
C ALA A 362 1.79 -28.38 -15.44
N GLN A 363 0.47 -28.35 -15.67
CA GLN A 363 -0.52 -29.01 -14.83
C GLN A 363 -0.28 -30.52 -14.80
N VAL A 364 -0.18 -31.14 -15.98
CA VAL A 364 0.05 -32.58 -16.11
C VAL A 364 1.42 -32.96 -15.58
N SER A 365 2.47 -32.16 -15.87
CA SER A 365 3.80 -32.41 -15.33
C SER A 365 3.80 -32.43 -13.80
N LYS A 366 3.07 -31.49 -13.16
CA LYS A 366 2.98 -31.45 -11.71
C LYS A 366 2.13 -32.58 -11.14
N MET A 367 1.06 -32.98 -11.81
CA MET A 367 0.26 -34.16 -11.43
C MET A 367 1.09 -35.45 -11.49
N ARG A 368 1.89 -35.65 -12.54
CA ARG A 368 2.79 -36.81 -12.66
C ARG A 368 3.85 -36.81 -11.56
N GLU A 369 4.48 -35.66 -11.31
CA GLU A 369 5.47 -35.50 -10.24
C GLU A 369 4.89 -35.88 -8.87
N LEU A 370 3.71 -35.32 -8.53
CA LEU A 370 3.04 -35.64 -7.27
C LEU A 370 2.63 -37.10 -7.21
N TYR A 371 2.00 -37.62 -8.28
CA TYR A 371 1.57 -39.02 -8.33
C TYR A 371 2.73 -39.99 -8.12
N ASP A 372 3.88 -39.76 -8.75
CA ASP A 372 5.07 -40.60 -8.61
C ASP A 372 5.67 -40.52 -7.20
N LYS A 373 5.59 -39.34 -6.57
CA LYS A 373 6.05 -39.09 -5.19
C LYS A 373 5.25 -39.87 -4.14
N LEU A 374 3.97 -40.19 -4.38
CA LEU A 374 3.10 -40.89 -3.41
C LEU A 374 3.46 -42.39 -3.23
N PRO A 375 3.65 -42.91 -2.00
CA PRO A 375 3.99 -44.30 -1.71
C PRO A 375 2.77 -45.19 -1.89
N GLU A 376 1.59 -44.68 -1.54
CA GLU A 376 0.30 -45.31 -1.78
C GLU A 376 -0.41 -44.55 -2.90
N LYS A 377 -0.69 -45.23 -4.01
CA LYS A 377 -1.36 -44.59 -5.13
C LYS A 377 -2.84 -44.39 -4.76
N PRO A 378 -3.41 -43.19 -4.97
CA PRO A 378 -4.80 -42.95 -4.65
C PRO A 378 -5.72 -43.82 -5.51
N ASP A 379 -6.79 -44.34 -4.93
CA ASP A 379 -7.81 -45.12 -5.65
C ASP A 379 -8.67 -44.25 -6.60
N TRP A 380 -8.68 -42.94 -6.38
CA TRP A 380 -9.51 -41.97 -7.10
C TRP A 380 -8.82 -41.33 -8.31
N LEU A 381 -7.53 -41.61 -8.53
CA LEU A 381 -6.77 -41.13 -9.70
C LEU A 381 -5.70 -42.14 -10.07
N THR A 382 -5.63 -42.53 -11.33
CA THR A 382 -4.56 -43.38 -11.86
C THR A 382 -3.65 -42.61 -12.82
N MET A 383 -2.44 -43.14 -13.09
CA MET A 383 -1.58 -42.55 -14.12
C MET A 383 -2.27 -42.51 -15.50
N GLN A 384 -3.10 -43.51 -15.82
CA GLN A 384 -3.89 -43.51 -17.05
C GLN A 384 -4.96 -42.41 -17.08
N ASP A 385 -5.48 -42.01 -15.91
CA ASP A 385 -6.40 -40.87 -15.83
C ASP A 385 -5.66 -39.56 -16.05
N ILE A 386 -4.42 -39.41 -15.54
CA ILE A 386 -3.56 -38.25 -15.81
C ILE A 386 -3.24 -38.15 -17.31
N ASP A 387 -2.88 -39.28 -17.95
CA ASP A 387 -2.64 -39.33 -19.39
C ASP A 387 -3.92 -39.00 -20.20
N ARG A 388 -5.09 -39.43 -19.71
CA ARG A 388 -6.38 -39.08 -20.32
C ARG A 388 -6.66 -37.58 -20.21
N TYR A 389 -6.42 -36.98 -19.04
CA TYR A 389 -6.56 -35.52 -18.87
C TYR A 389 -5.65 -34.76 -19.84
N GLU A 390 -4.37 -35.14 -19.95
CA GLU A 390 -3.45 -34.51 -20.90
C GLU A 390 -3.98 -34.59 -22.34
N HIS A 391 -4.34 -35.79 -22.79
CA HIS A 391 -4.85 -36.00 -24.14
C HIS A 391 -6.11 -35.18 -24.42
N ASP A 392 -7.11 -35.24 -23.54
CA ASP A 392 -8.41 -34.62 -23.76
C ASP A 392 -8.31 -33.09 -23.69
N MET A 393 -7.49 -32.55 -22.79
CA MET A 393 -7.30 -31.11 -22.65
C MET A 393 -6.56 -30.53 -23.87
N LEU A 394 -5.53 -31.21 -24.35
CA LEU A 394 -4.81 -30.81 -25.57
C LEU A 394 -5.72 -30.91 -26.81
N ALA A 395 -6.50 -31.97 -26.92
CA ALA A 395 -7.45 -32.14 -28.02
C ALA A 395 -8.49 -31.00 -28.06
N GLN A 396 -9.01 -30.56 -26.90
CA GLN A 396 -9.97 -29.46 -26.83
C GLN A 396 -9.34 -28.10 -27.14
N ARG A 397 -8.12 -27.85 -26.66
CA ARG A 397 -7.34 -26.67 -27.03
C ARG A 397 -7.16 -26.59 -28.54
N ASP A 398 -6.67 -27.66 -29.14
CA ASP A 398 -6.29 -27.67 -30.55
C ASP A 398 -7.54 -27.60 -31.46
N ASN A 399 -8.65 -28.21 -31.05
CA ASN A 399 -9.95 -28.04 -31.71
C ASN A 399 -10.44 -26.58 -31.69
N THR A 400 -10.29 -25.88 -30.56
CA THR A 400 -10.68 -24.47 -30.43
C THR A 400 -9.77 -23.56 -31.27
N ALA A 401 -8.46 -23.84 -31.29
CA ALA A 401 -7.51 -23.11 -32.12
C ALA A 401 -7.81 -23.26 -33.63
N GLY A 402 -8.10 -24.48 -34.10
CA GLY A 402 -8.45 -24.73 -35.50
C GLY A 402 -9.79 -24.12 -35.95
N GLN A 403 -10.77 -24.01 -35.05
CA GLN A 403 -12.01 -23.27 -35.34
C GLN A 403 -11.76 -21.77 -35.53
N LYS A 404 -10.86 -21.16 -34.75
CA LYS A 404 -10.52 -19.73 -34.92
C LYS A 404 -9.81 -19.46 -36.24
N GLU A 405 -8.87 -20.31 -36.66
CA GLU A 405 -8.15 -20.12 -37.92
C GLU A 405 -9.07 -20.25 -39.14
N SER A 406 -10.01 -21.20 -39.13
CA SER A 406 -10.99 -21.37 -40.21
C SER A 406 -12.03 -20.23 -40.30
N VAL A 407 -12.45 -19.67 -39.17
CA VAL A 407 -13.33 -18.49 -39.13
C VAL A 407 -12.60 -17.24 -39.67
N SER A 408 -11.35 -17.02 -39.29
CA SER A 408 -10.53 -15.91 -39.79
C SER A 408 -10.33 -15.94 -41.31
N LEU A 409 -10.00 -17.11 -41.87
CA LEU A 409 -9.86 -17.30 -43.33
C LEU A 409 -11.16 -17.06 -44.11
N SER A 410 -12.32 -17.37 -43.50
CA SER A 410 -13.63 -17.14 -44.11
C SER A 410 -14.08 -15.66 -44.08
N GLY A 411 -13.61 -14.90 -43.08
CA GLY A 411 -13.87 -13.47 -42.94
C GLY A 411 -13.11 -12.62 -43.97
N GLU A 412 -11.84 -12.96 -44.23
CA GLU A 412 -11.02 -12.30 -45.25
C GLU A 412 -11.56 -12.54 -46.67
N ALA A 413 -12.10 -13.74 -46.95
CA ALA A 413 -12.73 -14.05 -48.24
C ALA A 413 -14.03 -13.28 -48.51
N LYS A 414 -14.76 -12.87 -47.47
CA LYS A 414 -15.95 -12.00 -47.59
C LYS A 414 -15.57 -10.53 -47.79
N SER A 415 -14.54 -10.04 -47.11
CA SER A 415 -14.04 -8.66 -47.25
C SER A 415 -13.54 -8.38 -48.68
N ALA A 416 -12.82 -9.33 -49.29
CA ALA A 416 -12.34 -9.22 -50.67
C ALA A 416 -13.47 -9.15 -51.73
N ARG A 417 -14.65 -9.72 -51.45
CA ARG A 417 -15.82 -9.68 -52.36
C ARG A 417 -16.56 -8.34 -52.32
N ASP A 418 -16.63 -7.69 -51.17
CA ASP A 418 -17.30 -6.38 -51.05
C ASP A 418 -16.47 -5.24 -51.64
N SER A 419 -15.13 -5.29 -51.55
CA SER A 419 -14.26 -4.28 -52.17
C SER A 419 -14.31 -4.28 -53.70
N SER A 420 -14.68 -5.40 -54.33
CA SER A 420 -14.83 -5.48 -55.80
C SER A 420 -16.15 -4.89 -56.32
N ARG A 421 -17.14 -4.65 -55.45
CA ARG A 421 -18.47 -4.15 -55.84
C ARG A 421 -18.60 -2.62 -55.79
N ALA A 422 -17.63 -1.93 -55.18
CA ALA A 422 -17.67 -0.49 -54.94
C ALA A 422 -17.05 0.38 -56.06
N LEU A 423 -16.52 -0.21 -57.14
CA LEU A 423 -15.81 0.53 -58.20
C LEU A 423 -16.64 0.84 -59.47
N ASP A 424 -17.91 0.43 -59.55
CA ASP A 424 -18.69 0.47 -60.81
C ASP A 424 -19.79 1.56 -60.90
N ALA A 425 -19.78 2.61 -60.08
CA ALA A 425 -20.87 3.61 -60.14
C ALA A 425 -20.44 5.06 -59.93
N HIS A 426 -19.81 5.69 -60.94
CA HIS A 426 -19.94 7.14 -61.12
C HIS A 426 -19.60 7.64 -62.54
N ALA A 427 -20.61 8.21 -63.22
CA ALA A 427 -20.60 9.48 -64.00
C ALA A 427 -21.82 9.53 -64.97
N PRO A 428 -22.22 10.70 -65.52
CA PRO A 428 -22.95 11.79 -64.86
C PRO A 428 -24.19 12.23 -65.68
N ASP A 429 -25.02 13.14 -65.19
CA ASP A 429 -25.97 13.85 -66.08
C ASP A 429 -26.19 15.33 -65.71
N ALA A 430 -26.29 16.15 -66.75
CA ALA A 430 -26.34 17.61 -66.75
C ALA A 430 -27.79 18.15 -66.71
N PRO A 431 -28.03 19.44 -66.36
CA PRO A 431 -29.38 19.98 -66.22
C PRO A 431 -29.84 20.76 -67.47
N THR A 432 -31.08 20.52 -67.91
CA THR A 432 -31.83 21.37 -68.85
C THR A 432 -32.91 22.16 -68.12
N HIS A 433 -32.85 23.48 -68.29
CA HIS A 433 -33.91 24.45 -68.00
C HIS A 433 -35.12 24.26 -68.93
N GLU A 434 -36.35 24.37 -68.39
CA GLU A 434 -37.43 25.04 -69.12
C GLU A 434 -38.47 25.64 -68.17
N ASN A 435 -39.08 26.73 -68.61
CA ASN A 435 -39.73 27.77 -67.83
C ASN A 435 -41.22 27.87 -68.22
N GLN A 436 -42.05 28.30 -67.26
CA GLN A 436 -43.38 28.94 -67.39
C GLN A 436 -44.62 28.12 -67.78
N ARG A 437 -45.58 28.04 -66.84
CA ARG A 437 -46.66 29.05 -66.75
C ARG A 437 -47.21 29.18 -65.34
#